data_AF-A0A842P1V2-F1
#
_entry.id   AF-A0A842P1V2-F1
#
_cell.length_a   1.000
_cell.length_b   1.000
_cell.length_c   1.000
_cell.angle_alpha   90.00
_cell.angle_beta   90.00
_cell.angle_gamma   90.00
#
_symmetry.space_group_name_H-M   'P 1'
#
loop_
_entity.id
_entity.type
_entity.pdbx_description
1 polymer ?
#
loop_
_entity_poly.entity_id
_entity_poly.type
_entity_poly.pdbx_seq_one_letter_code
_entity_poly.pdbx_strand_id
1 'polypeptide(L)' 'MEKTHFEQARLWLKAAKHTADSSSEGKSKFAVAVAMAVHAIIKANDALTFKFLNITARRHDDARRLFEDLIKRNLIKAN' A
#
# COMPACT_ATOMS: atom_id res chain seq x y z
N MET A 1 11.23 3.51 -18.03
CA MET A 1 10.86 2.22 -17.42
C MET A 1 9.84 2.51 -16.34
N GLU A 2 8.68 1.86 -16.36
CA GLU A 2 7.62 2.08 -15.37
C GLU A 2 8.03 1.45 -14.02
N LYS A 3 7.74 2.13 -12.90
CA LYS A 3 8.08 1.64 -11.55
C LYS A 3 7.18 0.47 -11.18
N THR A 4 7.76 -0.60 -10.64
CA THR A 4 7.02 -1.74 -10.10
C THR A 4 6.11 -1.31 -8.93
N HIS A 5 5.07 -2.09 -8.64
CA HIS A 5 4.19 -1.84 -7.49
C HIS A 5 4.94 -1.79 -6.17
N PHE A 6 5.97 -2.62 -5.99
CA PHE A 6 6.79 -2.60 -4.77
C PHE A 6 7.63 -1.31 -4.65
N GLU A 7 8.22 -0.82 -5.75
CA GLU A 7 8.94 0.46 -5.73
C GLU A 7 8.01 1.62 -5.43
N GLN A 8 6.79 1.61 -5.98
CA GLN A 8 5.76 2.60 -5.66
C GLN A 8 5.38 2.55 -4.17
N ALA A 9 5.19 1.36 -3.60
CA ALA A 9 4.91 1.18 -2.17
C ALA A 9 6.03 1.76 -1.29
N ARG A 10 7.30 1.51 -1.65
CA ARG A 10 8.45 2.06 -0.92
C ARG A 10 8.50 3.59 -0.98
N LEU A 11 8.16 4.19 -2.13
CA LEU A 11 8.11 5.64 -2.28
C LEU A 11 7.02 6.26 -1.40
N TRP A 12 5.82 5.67 -1.39
CA TRP A 12 4.73 6.12 -0.51
C TRP A 12 5.09 6.03 0.96
N LEU A 13 5.69 4.91 1.38
CA LEU A 13 6.13 4.77 2.77
C LEU A 13 7.24 5.76 3.14
N LYS A 14 8.18 6.01 2.23
CA LYS A 14 9.23 7.03 2.44
C LYS A 14 8.61 8.43 2.61
N ALA A 15 7.64 8.78 1.77
CA ALA A 15 6.93 10.05 1.86
C ALA A 15 6.16 10.17 3.19
N ALA A 16 5.42 9.11 3.58
CA ALA A 16 4.68 9.07 4.84
C ALA A 16 5.58 9.36 6.05
N LYS A 17 6.74 8.69 6.12
CA LYS A 17 7.74 8.91 7.18
C LYS A 17 8.24 10.35 7.18
N HIS A 18 8.67 10.84 6.02
CA HIS A 18 9.16 12.22 5.89
C HIS A 18 8.12 13.26 6.32
N THR A 19 6.84 13.08 5.93
CA THR A 19 5.75 13.98 6.33
C THR A 19 5.51 13.94 7.84
N ALA A 20 5.51 12.75 8.44
CA ALA A 20 5.35 12.59 9.89
C ALA A 20 6.49 13.26 10.67
N ASP A 21 7.74 13.13 10.18
CA ASP A 21 8.95 13.66 10.81
C ASP A 21 9.18 15.16 10.52
N SER A 22 8.43 15.76 9.59
CA SER A 22 8.60 17.17 9.24
C SER A 22 8.28 18.09 10.42
N SER A 23 9.08 19.14 10.60
CA SER A 23 8.90 20.16 11.65
C SER A 23 7.69 21.06 11.45
N SER A 24 6.89 20.84 10.40
CA SER A 24 5.66 21.60 10.18
C SER A 24 4.68 21.39 11.35
N GLU A 25 4.20 22.48 11.93
CA GLU A 25 3.26 22.46 13.05
C GLU A 25 1.83 22.30 12.50
N GLY A 26 1.22 21.13 12.73
CA GLY A 26 -0.18 20.93 12.42
C GLY A 26 -0.63 19.47 12.54
N LYS A 27 -1.73 19.23 13.27
CA LYS A 27 -2.37 17.90 13.37
C LYS A 27 -2.74 17.32 11.99
N SER A 28 -2.93 18.17 10.98
CA SER A 28 -3.22 17.78 9.59
C SER A 28 -2.10 16.95 8.95
N LYS A 29 -0.83 17.14 9.35
CA LYS A 29 0.29 16.39 8.76
C LYS A 29 0.21 14.89 9.04
N PHE A 30 -0.27 14.51 10.22
CA PHE A 30 -0.43 13.11 10.58
C PHE A 30 -1.53 12.44 9.76
N ALA A 31 -2.63 13.15 9.47
CA ALA A 31 -3.67 12.65 8.57
C ALA A 31 -3.11 12.40 7.16
N VAL A 32 -2.28 13.32 6.65
CA VAL A 32 -1.59 13.14 5.35
C VAL A 32 -0.61 11.96 5.39
N ALA A 33 0.20 11.86 6.45
CA ALA A 33 1.15 10.75 6.62
C ALA A 33 0.43 9.39 6.69
N VAL A 34 -0.71 9.32 7.39
CA VAL A 34 -1.56 8.12 7.45
C VAL A 34 -2.12 7.79 6.06
N ALA A 35 -2.64 8.77 5.31
CA ALA A 35 -3.13 8.55 3.96
C ALA A 35 -2.01 8.00 3.03
N MET A 36 -0.79 8.54 3.13
CA MET A 36 0.36 8.04 2.39
C MET A 36 0.75 6.61 2.81
N ALA A 37 0.68 6.28 4.10
CA ALA A 37 0.93 4.92 4.59
C ALA A 37 -0.12 3.93 4.06
N VAL A 38 -1.39 4.31 3.99
CA VAL A 38 -2.45 3.50 3.38
C VAL A 38 -2.16 3.25 1.89
N HIS A 39 -1.74 4.27 1.14
CA HIS A 39 -1.30 4.09 -0.25
C HIS A 39 -0.12 3.12 -0.38
N ALA A 40 0.84 3.17 0.56
CA ALA A 40 1.95 2.21 0.58
C ALA A 40 1.45 0.77 0.76
N ILE A 41 0.51 0.54 1.68
CA ILE A 41 -0.11 -0.78 1.90
C ILE A 41 -0.84 -1.27 0.65
N ILE A 42 -1.64 -0.40 0.01
CA ILE A 42 -2.37 -0.74 -1.22
C ILE A 42 -1.40 -1.14 -2.33
N LYS A 43 -0.29 -0.40 -2.51
CA LYS A 43 0.72 -0.75 -3.53
C LYS A 43 1.51 -2.01 -3.20
N ALA A 44 1.75 -2.29 -1.93
CA ALA A 44 2.33 -3.57 -1.51
C ALA A 44 1.38 -4.73 -1.82
N ASN A 45 0.08 -4.53 -1.59
CA ASN A 45 -0.95 -5.50 -1.96
C ASN A 45 -1.03 -5.68 -3.49
N ASP A 46 -1.03 -4.60 -4.27
CA ASP A 46 -0.99 -4.68 -5.74
C ASP A 46 0.20 -5.53 -6.23
N ALA A 47 1.37 -5.43 -5.58
CA ALA A 47 2.52 -6.26 -5.93
C ALA A 47 2.26 -7.77 -5.72
N LEU A 48 1.57 -8.14 -4.63
CA LEU A 48 1.20 -9.53 -4.35
C LEU A 48 0.10 -10.01 -5.31
N THR A 49 -0.97 -9.24 -5.46
CA THR A 49 -2.13 -9.63 -6.27
C THR A 49 -1.78 -9.66 -7.75
N PHE A 50 -0.91 -8.78 -8.22
CA PHE A 50 -0.41 -8.86 -9.58
C PHE A 50 0.42 -10.14 -9.80
N LYS A 51 1.30 -10.49 -8.85
CA LYS A 51 2.12 -11.70 -8.93
C LYS A 51 1.28 -12.99 -8.95
N PHE A 52 0.27 -13.10 -8.10
CA PHE A 52 -0.44 -14.36 -7.86
C PHE A 52 -1.82 -14.46 -8.53
N LEU A 53 -2.49 -13.33 -8.78
CA LEU A 53 -3.83 -13.28 -9.35
C LEU A 53 -3.87 -12.55 -10.70
N ASN A 54 -2.75 -11.95 -11.14
CA ASN A 54 -2.64 -11.12 -12.34
C ASN A 54 -3.66 -9.96 -12.39
N ILE A 55 -4.02 -9.42 -11.21
CA ILE A 55 -4.94 -8.29 -11.06
C ILE A 55 -4.47 -7.33 -9.96
N THR A 56 -4.86 -6.06 -10.07
CA THR A 56 -4.61 -5.01 -9.06
C THR A 56 -5.93 -4.38 -8.60
N ALA A 57 -5.90 -3.68 -7.46
CA ALA A 57 -7.06 -2.98 -6.95
C ALA A 57 -7.44 -1.82 -7.88
N ARG A 58 -8.73 -1.73 -8.26
CA ARG A 58 -9.24 -0.58 -9.03
C ARG A 58 -9.72 0.54 -8.11
N ARG A 59 -10.22 0.17 -6.94
CA ARG A 59 -10.63 1.07 -5.86
C ARG A 59 -9.88 0.71 -4.57
N HIS A 60 -9.77 1.65 -3.64
CA HIS A 60 -9.10 1.38 -2.36
C HIS A 60 -9.74 0.20 -1.60
N ASP A 61 -11.07 0.08 -1.63
CA ASP A 61 -11.80 -0.99 -0.95
C ASP A 61 -11.51 -2.39 -1.54
N ASP A 62 -11.11 -2.47 -2.82
CA ASP A 62 -10.74 -3.73 -3.45
C ASP A 62 -9.48 -4.33 -2.84
N ALA A 63 -8.56 -3.50 -2.34
CA ALA A 63 -7.27 -3.96 -1.84
C ALA A 63 -7.43 -4.99 -0.72
N ARG A 64 -8.32 -4.71 0.24
CA ARG A 64 -8.64 -5.65 1.34
C ARG A 64 -9.19 -6.96 0.79
N ARG A 65 -10.21 -6.89 -0.07
CA ARG A 65 -10.87 -8.07 -0.64
C ARG A 65 -9.88 -8.95 -1.40
N LEU A 66 -9.01 -8.34 -2.21
CA LEU A 66 -7.99 -9.06 -2.97
C LEU A 66 -6.93 -9.71 -2.07
N PHE A 67 -6.53 -9.05 -0.97
CA PHE A 67 -5.64 -9.66 0.01
C PHE A 67 -6.28 -10.89 0.69
N GLU A 68 -7.56 -10.77 1.09
CA GLU A 68 -8.32 -11.90 1.62
C GLU A 68 -8.43 -13.06 0.62
N ASP A 69 -8.60 -12.77 -0.67
CA ASP A 69 -8.62 -13.79 -1.73
C ASP A 69 -7.27 -14.54 -1.83
N LEU A 70 -6.13 -13.85 -1.64
CA LEU A 70 -4.81 -14.49 -1.61
C LEU A 70 -4.71 -15.51 -0.46
N ILE A 71 -5.21 -15.15 0.72
CA ILE A 71 -5.21 -16.03 1.90
C ILE A 71 -6.16 -17.21 1.68
N LYS A 72 -7.40 -16.97 1.24
CA LYS A 72 -8.42 -18.01 1.00
C LYS A 72 -7.96 -19.05 -0.02
N ARG A 73 -7.18 -18.63 -1.01
CA ARG A 73 -6.60 -19.51 -2.04
C ARG A 73 -5.27 -20.14 -1.64
N ASN A 74 -4.80 -19.90 -0.40
CA ASN A 74 -3.53 -20.39 0.14
C ASN A 74 -2.29 -19.97 -0.69
N LEU A 75 -2.39 -18.81 -1.36
CA LEU A 75 -1.30 -18.24 -2.18
C LEU A 75 -0.28 -17.49 -1.31
N ILE A 76 -0.72 -17.00 -0.15
CA ILE A 76 0.10 -16.45 0.91
C ILE A 76 -0.40 -16.98 2.26
N LYS A 77 0.48 -17.04 3.26
CA LYS A 77 0.11 -17.39 4.64
C LYS A 77 -0.15 -16.11 5.44
N ALA A 78 -1.28 -16.06 6.14
CA ALA A 78 -1.46 -15.11 7.24
C ALA A 78 -0.91 -15.80 8.50
N ASN A 79 0.35 -15.53 8.81
CA ASN A 79 0.94 -15.98 10.07
C ASN A 79 0.41 -15.12 11.23
#